data_AF-A0A7D5Z115-F1
#
_entry.id   AF-A0A7D5Z115-F1
#
_cell.length_a   1.000
_cell.length_b   1.000
_cell.length_c   1.000
_cell.angle_alpha   90.00
_cell.angle_beta   90.00
_cell.angle_gamma   90.00
#
_symmetry.space_group_name_H-M   'P 1'
#
loop_
_entity.id
_entity.type
_entity.pdbx_description
1 polymer ?
#
loop_
_entity_poly.entity_id
_entity_poly.type
_entity_poly.pdbx_seq_one_letter_code
_entity_poly.pdbx_strand_id
1 'polypeptide(L)'
;MSLNDQETILISNALLFGLCCLQGHQKEATAHARNSIELFYRWRFWEHAEKSEASATRSSLVHSGSLIALIMSFECQFINRLGHLISPTCLGDRKLWKSSSESFTSITDAYLEFLPLLTSFMDATRFIGSPPDLVQPRPDVQVAYRYEFINWKTKFDRLLRLRNPSTPSDLEGIAILQMFFTTLEIGFKIDLAASQVAYDVCEDLFENIIHQAEDLYKILAAGVDQKNPASSFSFTLPISDVFIYTANNCRNSVLRRRLMSLVRKWPRSDGLWNSKLTVKLCEAVVLAEEYWMSASRNKPALSADVCYCIPNTFVCDNHRVRDLDTYFTSEREARVLLRTVGDLRNNLPGTEITVTW
;
A
#
# COMPACT_ATOMS: atom_id res chain seq x y z
N MET A 1 -24.04 -22.18 2.02
CA MET A 1 -22.83 -22.21 2.87
C MET A 1 -23.08 -21.31 4.06
N SER A 2 -22.80 -21.78 5.27
CA SER A 2 -23.06 -21.01 6.49
C SER A 2 -22.00 -19.91 6.69
N LEU A 3 -22.29 -18.90 7.52
CA LEU A 3 -21.31 -17.85 7.84
C LEU A 3 -20.10 -18.41 8.61
N ASN A 4 -20.29 -19.46 9.43
CA ASN A 4 -19.19 -20.17 10.09
C ASN A 4 -18.27 -20.89 9.09
N ASP A 5 -18.84 -21.48 8.03
CA ASP A 5 -18.05 -22.08 6.96
C ASP A 5 -17.22 -21.00 6.22
N GLN A 6 -17.84 -19.84 5.95
CA GLN A 6 -17.16 -18.70 5.33
C GLN A 6 -15.99 -18.19 6.18
N GLU A 7 -16.22 -17.98 7.49
CA GLU A 7 -15.18 -17.57 8.45
C GLU A 7 -14.03 -18.57 8.47
N THR A 8 -14.34 -19.87 8.55
CA THR A 8 -13.34 -20.94 8.60
C THR A 8 -12.47 -20.95 7.34
N ILE A 9 -13.08 -20.80 6.15
CA ILE A 9 -12.35 -20.78 4.87
C ILE A 9 -11.43 -19.55 4.79
N LEU A 10 -11.93 -18.36 5.13
CA LEU A 10 -11.14 -17.12 5.07
C LEU A 10 -9.96 -17.15 6.05
N ILE A 11 -10.17 -17.65 7.28
CA ILE A 11 -9.10 -17.83 8.28
C ILE A 11 -8.07 -18.85 7.77
N SER A 12 -8.53 -19.97 7.22
CA SER A 12 -7.63 -21.02 6.69
C SER A 12 -6.75 -20.46 5.57
N ASN A 13 -7.32 -19.71 4.64
CA ASN A 13 -6.55 -19.05 3.58
C ASN A 13 -5.57 -18.01 4.15
N ALA A 14 -5.96 -17.25 5.18
CA ALA A 14 -5.07 -16.28 5.80
C ALA A 14 -3.87 -16.95 6.50
N LEU A 15 -4.08 -18.08 7.18
CA LEU A 15 -3.01 -18.87 7.79
C LEU A 15 -2.05 -19.43 6.72
N LEU A 16 -2.60 -19.99 5.64
CA LEU A 16 -1.80 -20.48 4.51
C LEU A 16 -1.03 -19.36 3.82
N PHE A 17 -1.66 -18.20 3.62
CA PHE A 17 -0.99 -16.99 3.14
C PHE A 17 0.22 -16.63 4.01
N GLY A 18 0.02 -16.54 5.33
CA GLY A 18 1.09 -16.19 6.27
C GLY A 18 2.24 -17.20 6.25
N LEU A 19 1.90 -18.50 6.21
CA LEU A 19 2.89 -19.57 6.10
C LEU A 19 3.70 -19.48 4.79
N CYS A 20 3.04 -19.28 3.66
CA CYS A 20 3.71 -19.10 2.37
C CYS A 20 4.59 -17.85 2.35
N CYS A 21 4.15 -16.73 2.93
CA CYS A 21 4.97 -15.52 3.08
C CYS A 21 6.24 -15.79 3.89
N LEU A 22 6.12 -16.50 5.03
CA LEU A 22 7.26 -16.88 5.87
C LEU A 22 8.25 -17.81 5.16
N GLN A 23 7.74 -18.72 4.33
CA GLN A 23 8.57 -19.65 3.56
C GLN A 23 9.24 -19.00 2.33
N GLY A 24 8.75 -17.84 1.89
CA GLY A 24 9.21 -17.22 0.65
C GLY A 24 8.55 -17.81 -0.60
N HIS A 25 7.34 -18.36 -0.45
CA HIS A 25 6.50 -18.89 -1.52
C HIS A 25 5.48 -17.81 -1.94
N GLN A 26 5.95 -16.69 -2.52
CA GLN A 26 5.09 -15.53 -2.80
C GLN A 26 3.99 -15.82 -3.82
N LYS A 27 4.21 -16.76 -4.74
CA LYS A 27 3.21 -17.14 -5.76
C LYS A 27 2.01 -17.82 -5.12
N GLU A 28 2.25 -18.76 -4.23
CA GLU A 28 1.25 -19.48 -3.43
C GLU A 28 0.55 -18.53 -2.46
N ALA A 29 1.32 -17.67 -1.77
CA ALA A 29 0.74 -16.63 -0.90
C ALA A 29 -0.23 -15.73 -1.70
N THR A 30 0.20 -15.27 -2.88
CA THR A 30 -0.64 -14.45 -3.77
C THR A 30 -1.93 -15.19 -4.17
N ALA A 31 -1.86 -16.50 -4.42
CA ALA A 31 -3.03 -17.30 -4.74
C ALA A 31 -4.04 -17.38 -3.57
N HIS A 32 -3.55 -17.60 -2.34
CA HIS A 32 -4.41 -17.63 -1.14
C HIS A 32 -5.06 -16.27 -0.84
N ALA A 33 -4.30 -15.18 -0.95
CA ALA A 33 -4.83 -13.83 -0.80
C ALA A 33 -5.89 -13.52 -1.87
N ARG A 34 -5.59 -13.79 -3.15
CA ARG A 34 -6.52 -13.57 -4.27
C ARG A 34 -7.82 -14.36 -4.08
N ASN A 35 -7.73 -15.63 -3.72
CA ASN A 35 -8.89 -16.47 -3.47
C ASN A 35 -9.75 -15.90 -2.33
N SER A 36 -9.12 -15.46 -1.25
CA SER A 36 -9.83 -14.85 -0.11
C SER A 36 -10.57 -13.57 -0.51
N ILE A 37 -9.94 -12.69 -1.30
CA ILE A 37 -10.57 -11.48 -1.83
C ILE A 37 -11.78 -11.86 -2.70
N GLU A 38 -11.61 -12.80 -3.63
CA GLU A 38 -12.69 -13.23 -4.53
C GLU A 38 -13.89 -13.80 -3.77
N LEU A 39 -13.65 -14.70 -2.81
CA LEU A 39 -14.70 -15.29 -1.98
C LEU A 39 -15.39 -14.24 -1.11
N PHE A 40 -14.62 -13.31 -0.51
CA PHE A 40 -15.16 -12.22 0.30
C PHE A 40 -16.18 -11.37 -0.47
N TYR A 41 -15.84 -10.98 -1.70
CA TYR A 41 -16.75 -10.23 -2.59
C TYR A 41 -17.92 -11.07 -3.08
N ARG A 42 -17.66 -12.31 -3.53
CA ARG A 42 -18.69 -13.20 -4.04
C ARG A 42 -19.75 -13.54 -2.99
N TRP A 43 -19.38 -13.62 -1.72
CA TRP A 43 -20.31 -13.87 -0.62
C TRP A 43 -20.91 -12.60 -0.04
N ARG A 44 -20.44 -11.41 -0.44
CA ARG A 44 -20.77 -10.13 0.21
C ARG A 44 -20.65 -10.24 1.72
N PHE A 45 -19.50 -10.77 2.18
CA PHE A 45 -19.29 -11.19 3.56
C PHE A 45 -19.61 -10.08 4.57
N TRP A 46 -19.26 -8.83 4.25
CA TRP A 46 -19.50 -7.66 5.10
C TRP A 46 -20.99 -7.46 5.46
N GLU A 47 -21.93 -7.74 4.55
CA GLU A 47 -23.36 -7.55 4.80
C GLU A 47 -23.91 -8.55 5.82
N HIS A 48 -23.35 -9.76 5.79
CA HIS A 48 -23.73 -10.84 6.68
C HIS A 48 -23.14 -10.64 8.07
N ALA A 49 -21.89 -10.16 8.12
CA ALA A 49 -21.22 -9.75 9.35
C ALA A 49 -22.01 -8.67 10.10
N GLU A 50 -22.37 -7.58 9.41
CA GLU A 50 -23.11 -6.46 10.03
C GLU A 50 -24.48 -6.88 10.57
N LYS A 51 -25.22 -7.71 9.82
CA LYS A 51 -26.52 -8.25 10.27
C LYS A 51 -26.38 -9.24 11.42
N SER A 52 -25.27 -9.99 11.47
CA SER A 52 -25.04 -10.99 12.52
C SER A 52 -24.54 -10.37 13.82
N GLU A 53 -23.75 -9.29 13.80
CA GLU A 53 -23.30 -8.59 15.02
C GLU A 53 -24.47 -7.90 15.76
N ALA A 54 -25.50 -7.46 15.02
CA ALA A 54 -26.74 -6.94 15.60
C ALA A 54 -27.57 -8.02 16.33
N SER A 55 -27.30 -9.30 16.10
CA SER A 55 -27.95 -10.43 16.76
C SER A 55 -27.03 -11.01 17.83
N ALA A 56 -27.31 -10.70 19.11
CA ALA A 56 -26.45 -10.97 20.28
C ALA A 56 -26.17 -12.46 20.61
N THR A 57 -26.51 -13.40 19.73
CA THR A 57 -26.39 -14.85 19.93
C THR A 57 -25.43 -15.44 18.90
N ARG A 58 -24.11 -15.40 19.14
CA ARG A 58 -23.19 -16.13 18.26
C ARG A 58 -21.90 -16.64 18.92
N SER A 59 -21.56 -17.89 18.64
CA SER A 59 -20.21 -18.45 18.78
C SER A 59 -19.44 -18.27 17.45
N SER A 60 -18.81 -17.11 17.27
CA SER A 60 -17.87 -16.89 16.16
C SER A 60 -16.44 -17.24 16.58
N LEU A 61 -15.62 -17.68 15.62
CA LEU A 61 -14.20 -17.96 15.86
C LEU A 61 -13.40 -16.65 16.05
N VAL A 62 -13.76 -15.58 15.35
CA VAL A 62 -13.06 -14.28 15.36
C VAL A 62 -14.07 -13.16 15.10
N HIS A 63 -13.88 -11.99 15.71
CA HIS A 63 -14.68 -10.79 15.43
C HIS A 63 -14.74 -10.48 13.93
N SER A 64 -15.93 -10.24 13.37
CA SER A 64 -16.08 -10.09 11.92
C SER A 64 -15.34 -8.86 11.39
N GLY A 65 -15.28 -7.78 12.16
CA GLY A 65 -14.43 -6.61 11.85
C GLY A 65 -12.96 -6.96 11.63
N SER A 66 -12.39 -7.89 12.41
CA SER A 66 -10.99 -8.30 12.25
C SER A 66 -10.77 -9.09 10.96
N LEU A 67 -11.74 -9.92 10.56
CA LEU A 67 -11.66 -10.67 9.31
C LEU A 67 -11.83 -9.76 8.09
N ILE A 68 -12.74 -8.78 8.18
CA ILE A 68 -12.88 -7.73 7.16
C ILE A 68 -11.56 -6.98 7.00
N ALA A 69 -10.99 -6.50 8.11
CA ALA A 69 -9.71 -5.82 8.10
C ALA A 69 -8.61 -6.69 7.49
N LEU A 70 -8.53 -7.97 7.85
CA LEU A 70 -7.56 -8.90 7.29
C LEU A 70 -7.68 -9.02 5.76
N ILE A 71 -8.88 -9.17 5.21
CA ILE A 71 -9.08 -9.23 3.76
C ILE A 71 -8.76 -7.89 3.10
N MET A 72 -9.15 -6.77 3.71
CA MET A 72 -8.81 -5.42 3.23
C MET A 72 -7.29 -5.20 3.22
N SER A 73 -6.54 -5.81 4.16
CA SER A 73 -5.08 -5.77 4.19
C SER A 73 -4.45 -6.52 3.00
N PHE A 74 -5.04 -7.65 2.60
CA PHE A 74 -4.60 -8.39 1.42
C PHE A 74 -4.87 -7.57 0.16
N GLU A 75 -6.04 -6.97 0.08
CA GLU A 75 -6.42 -6.16 -1.08
C GLU A 75 -5.56 -4.90 -1.23
N CYS A 76 -5.28 -4.20 -0.12
CA CYS A 76 -4.36 -3.06 -0.11
C CYS A 76 -3.01 -3.41 -0.77
N GLN A 77 -2.48 -4.59 -0.46
CA GLN A 77 -1.22 -5.08 -1.03
C GLN A 77 -1.28 -5.29 -2.55
N PHE A 78 -2.47 -5.48 -3.13
CA PHE A 78 -2.67 -5.79 -4.55
C PHE A 78 -2.91 -4.54 -5.41
N ILE A 79 -3.70 -3.57 -4.93
CA ILE A 79 -4.28 -2.48 -5.74
C ILE A 79 -3.28 -1.80 -6.69
N ASN A 80 -2.08 -1.49 -6.20
CA ASN A 80 -1.08 -0.71 -6.95
C ASN A 80 0.01 -1.53 -7.64
N ARG A 81 0.15 -2.84 -7.36
CA ARG A 81 1.31 -3.65 -7.81
C ARG A 81 0.95 -5.02 -8.39
N LEU A 82 -0.19 -5.55 -8.00
CA LEU A 82 -0.76 -6.79 -8.50
C LEU A 82 -2.12 -6.51 -9.12
N GLY A 83 -2.28 -5.32 -9.71
CA GLY A 83 -3.57 -4.82 -10.16
C GLY A 83 -4.22 -5.72 -11.20
N HIS A 84 -3.40 -6.36 -12.03
CA HIS A 84 -3.80 -7.37 -13.01
C HIS A 84 -4.42 -8.64 -12.42
N LEU A 85 -4.27 -8.89 -11.11
CA LEU A 85 -4.86 -10.04 -10.42
C LEU A 85 -6.22 -9.74 -9.78
N ILE A 86 -6.61 -8.46 -9.70
CA ILE A 86 -7.89 -8.06 -9.10
C ILE A 86 -9.02 -8.40 -10.09
N SER A 87 -9.95 -9.25 -9.65
CA SER A 87 -11.06 -9.69 -10.50
C SER A 87 -12.02 -8.53 -10.82
N PRO A 88 -12.50 -8.40 -12.07
CA PRO A 88 -13.52 -7.41 -12.43
C PRO A 88 -14.80 -7.54 -11.61
N THR A 89 -15.15 -8.76 -11.17
CA THR A 89 -16.32 -9.01 -10.31
C THR A 89 -16.18 -8.32 -8.95
N CYS A 90 -14.95 -8.18 -8.44
CA CYS A 90 -14.69 -7.46 -7.19
C CYS A 90 -14.81 -5.94 -7.36
N LEU A 91 -14.78 -5.39 -8.58
CA LEU A 91 -14.92 -3.95 -8.84
C LEU A 91 -16.39 -3.48 -8.83
N GLY A 92 -17.34 -4.35 -9.18
CA GLY A 92 -18.76 -3.98 -9.32
C GLY A 92 -19.57 -3.90 -8.03
N ASP A 93 -19.22 -4.69 -7.01
CA ASP A 93 -19.98 -4.83 -5.74
C ASP A 93 -19.30 -4.12 -4.54
N ARG A 94 -18.42 -3.15 -4.79
CA ARG A 94 -17.64 -2.52 -3.71
C ARG A 94 -18.49 -1.64 -2.80
N LYS A 95 -18.39 -1.90 -1.50
CA LYS A 95 -18.93 -1.04 -0.46
C LYS A 95 -18.12 0.26 -0.37
N LEU A 96 -18.80 1.40 -0.42
CA LEU A 96 -18.22 2.68 -0.02
C LEU A 96 -18.17 2.73 1.51
N TRP A 97 -16.97 2.56 2.07
CA TRP A 97 -16.79 2.62 3.50
C TRP A 97 -16.87 4.06 3.99
N LYS A 98 -17.54 4.25 5.12
CA LYS A 98 -17.71 5.54 5.79
C LYS A 98 -17.19 5.43 7.21
N SER A 99 -16.68 6.54 7.70
CA SER A 99 -16.26 6.66 9.08
C SER A 99 -17.48 6.55 10.00
N SER A 100 -17.36 5.75 11.06
CA SER A 100 -18.39 5.66 12.10
C SER A 100 -18.51 6.97 12.88
N SER A 101 -19.68 7.25 13.45
CA SER A 101 -19.87 8.34 14.41
C SER A 101 -19.38 8.00 15.82
N GLU A 102 -19.13 6.73 16.12
CA GLU A 102 -18.67 6.26 17.42
C GLU A 102 -17.20 6.65 17.66
N SER A 103 -16.87 6.97 18.91
CA SER A 103 -15.48 7.30 19.31
C SER A 103 -14.67 6.02 19.51
N PHE A 104 -13.38 6.06 19.14
CA PHE A 104 -12.48 4.94 19.38
C PHE A 104 -12.22 4.72 20.87
N THR A 105 -12.19 3.45 21.28
CA THR A 105 -11.82 3.05 22.65
C THR A 105 -10.40 2.47 22.72
N SER A 106 -9.90 1.96 21.59
CA SER A 106 -8.58 1.36 21.45
C SER A 106 -7.88 1.74 20.14
N ILE A 107 -6.56 1.52 20.07
CA ILE A 107 -5.79 1.66 18.81
C ILE A 107 -6.26 0.64 17.78
N THR A 108 -6.66 -0.56 18.23
CA THR A 108 -7.25 -1.58 17.37
C THR A 108 -8.55 -1.10 16.71
N ASP A 109 -9.42 -0.39 17.43
CA ASP A 109 -10.67 0.15 16.86
C ASP A 109 -10.35 1.14 15.74
N ALA A 110 -9.39 2.04 16.00
CA ALA A 110 -8.94 3.03 15.01
C ALA A 110 -8.38 2.32 13.75
N TYR A 111 -7.60 1.27 13.95
CA TYR A 111 -7.04 0.44 12.88
C TYR A 111 -8.11 -0.28 12.05
N LEU A 112 -9.06 -0.95 12.72
CA LEU A 112 -10.13 -1.71 12.06
C LEU A 112 -11.03 -0.81 11.22
N GLU A 113 -11.25 0.44 11.62
CA GLU A 113 -12.00 1.42 10.83
C GLU A 113 -11.14 2.05 9.71
N PHE A 114 -9.86 2.30 9.96
CA PHE A 114 -8.97 2.95 9.00
C PHE A 114 -8.73 2.11 7.75
N LEU A 115 -8.52 0.81 7.92
CA LEU A 115 -8.08 -0.04 6.83
C LEU A 115 -9.11 -0.19 5.69
N PRO A 116 -10.41 -0.43 5.94
CA PRO A 116 -11.42 -0.41 4.88
C PRO A 116 -11.53 0.95 4.18
N LEU A 117 -11.39 2.07 4.91
CA LEU A 117 -11.37 3.42 4.33
C LEU A 117 -10.16 3.59 3.38
N LEU A 118 -8.97 3.21 3.84
CA LEU A 118 -7.73 3.28 3.07
C LEU A 118 -7.83 2.43 1.79
N THR A 119 -8.16 1.15 1.92
CA THR A 119 -8.24 0.23 0.78
C THR A 119 -9.23 0.74 -0.27
N SER A 120 -10.35 1.31 0.18
CA SER A 120 -11.39 1.80 -0.73
C SER A 120 -11.00 3.12 -1.40
N PHE A 121 -10.28 4.01 -0.70
CA PHE A 121 -9.68 5.19 -1.31
C PHE A 121 -8.62 4.82 -2.34
N MET A 122 -7.71 3.90 -2.00
CA MET A 122 -6.68 3.42 -2.92
C MET A 122 -7.30 2.82 -4.18
N ASP A 123 -8.32 1.97 -4.04
CA ASP A 123 -8.97 1.37 -5.20
C ASP A 123 -9.71 2.41 -6.05
N ALA A 124 -10.41 3.37 -5.42
CA ALA A 124 -11.13 4.40 -6.15
C ALA A 124 -10.19 5.37 -6.89
N THR A 125 -8.93 5.49 -6.46
CA THR A 125 -7.92 6.39 -7.04
C THR A 125 -6.92 5.71 -7.97
N ARG A 126 -6.85 4.38 -7.98
CA ARG A 126 -5.82 3.60 -8.70
C ARG A 126 -5.71 3.84 -10.21
N PHE A 127 -6.79 4.29 -10.85
CA PHE A 127 -6.84 4.55 -12.29
C PHE A 127 -6.87 6.04 -12.64
N ILE A 128 -6.74 6.92 -11.63
CA ILE A 128 -6.80 8.35 -11.87
C ILE A 128 -5.64 8.78 -12.78
N GLY A 129 -5.99 9.55 -13.81
CA GLY A 129 -5.12 10.03 -14.87
C GLY A 129 -4.71 9.00 -15.93
N SER A 130 -5.21 7.75 -15.88
CA SER A 130 -4.94 6.75 -16.92
C SER A 130 -5.67 7.12 -18.23
N PRO A 131 -5.30 6.61 -19.41
CA PRO A 131 -5.89 7.06 -20.69
C PRO A 131 -7.43 7.07 -20.76
N PRO A 132 -8.17 6.08 -20.21
CA PRO A 132 -9.63 6.14 -20.14
C PRO A 132 -10.17 7.24 -19.19
N ASP A 133 -9.38 7.62 -18.19
CA ASP A 133 -9.71 8.61 -17.18
C ASP A 133 -9.48 10.04 -17.66
N LEU A 134 -8.40 10.27 -18.44
CA LEU A 134 -8.11 11.58 -19.05
C LEU A 134 -9.20 12.08 -20.01
N VAL A 135 -10.08 11.19 -20.47
CA VAL A 135 -11.13 11.47 -21.46
C VAL A 135 -12.51 11.65 -20.80
N GLN A 136 -12.67 11.33 -19.51
CA GLN A 136 -13.99 11.31 -18.85
C GLN A 136 -13.99 12.14 -17.57
N PRO A 137 -14.93 13.08 -17.38
CA PRO A 137 -15.10 13.77 -16.12
C PRO A 137 -15.62 12.79 -15.05
N ARG A 138 -14.86 12.60 -13.97
CA ARG A 138 -15.29 11.83 -12.79
C ARG A 138 -15.64 12.75 -11.62
N PRO A 139 -16.56 12.35 -10.72
CA PRO A 139 -16.72 12.99 -9.43
C PRO A 139 -15.37 13.00 -8.69
N ASP A 140 -15.10 14.08 -7.95
CA ASP A 140 -13.90 14.20 -7.13
C ASP A 140 -13.97 13.20 -5.96
N VAL A 141 -13.42 12.01 -6.20
CA VAL A 141 -13.31 10.94 -5.20
C VAL A 141 -12.46 11.39 -4.01
N GLN A 142 -11.44 12.24 -4.23
CA GLN A 142 -10.60 12.75 -3.16
C GLN A 142 -11.43 13.57 -2.18
N VAL A 143 -12.35 14.42 -2.66
CA VAL A 143 -13.26 15.20 -1.80
C VAL A 143 -14.17 14.30 -0.96
N ALA A 144 -14.75 13.26 -1.55
CA ALA A 144 -15.64 12.35 -0.83
C ALA A 144 -14.92 11.65 0.34
N TYR A 145 -13.71 11.13 0.09
CA TYR A 145 -12.92 10.47 1.12
C TYR A 145 -12.26 11.42 2.11
N ARG A 146 -11.93 12.65 1.69
CA ARG A 146 -11.32 13.66 2.57
C ARG A 146 -12.19 13.93 3.80
N TYR A 147 -13.51 13.99 3.62
CA TYR A 147 -14.44 14.14 4.74
C TYR A 147 -14.36 12.95 5.72
N GLU A 148 -14.38 11.73 5.20
CA GLU A 148 -14.31 10.51 6.00
C GLU A 148 -13.00 10.41 6.79
N PHE A 149 -11.86 10.75 6.16
CA PHE A 149 -10.56 10.74 6.84
C PHE A 149 -10.39 11.89 7.84
N ILE A 150 -11.00 13.06 7.63
CA ILE A 150 -11.05 14.13 8.63
C ILE A 150 -11.83 13.67 9.87
N ASN A 151 -12.96 13.00 9.67
CA ASN A 151 -13.74 12.45 10.78
C ASN A 151 -12.94 11.38 11.54
N TRP A 152 -12.34 10.43 10.81
CA TRP A 152 -11.46 9.42 11.38
C TRP A 152 -10.31 10.05 12.19
N LYS A 153 -9.61 11.04 11.63
CA LYS A 153 -8.48 11.72 12.28
C LYS A 153 -8.89 12.44 13.55
N THR A 154 -10.06 13.10 13.53
CA THR A 154 -10.61 13.80 14.70
C THR A 154 -10.84 12.83 15.87
N LYS A 155 -11.38 11.64 15.57
CA LYS A 155 -11.57 10.59 16.58
C LYS A 155 -10.23 10.02 17.07
N PHE A 156 -9.29 9.80 16.17
CA PHE A 156 -7.96 9.30 16.52
C PHE A 156 -7.20 10.29 17.42
N ASP A 157 -7.21 11.59 17.09
CA ASP A 157 -6.59 12.63 17.91
C ASP A 157 -7.25 12.75 19.28
N ARG A 158 -8.58 12.56 19.36
CA ARG A 158 -9.29 12.51 20.63
C ARG A 158 -8.81 11.31 21.46
N LEU A 159 -8.69 10.13 20.87
CA LEU A 159 -8.18 8.94 21.56
C LEU A 159 -6.77 9.18 22.12
N LEU A 160 -5.87 9.76 21.34
CA LEU A 160 -4.49 10.07 21.75
C LEU A 160 -4.41 11.12 22.87
N ARG A 161 -5.38 12.04 22.97
CA ARG A 161 -5.44 13.04 24.05
C ARG A 161 -6.00 12.45 25.35
N LEU A 162 -6.98 11.56 25.25
CA LEU A 162 -7.67 10.99 26.41
C LEU A 162 -6.92 9.82 27.04
N ARG A 163 -6.18 9.07 26.22
CA ARG A 163 -5.43 7.89 26.66
C ARG A 163 -3.94 8.20 26.61
N ASN A 164 -3.18 7.62 27.54
CA ASN A 164 -1.73 7.63 27.48
C ASN A 164 -1.24 6.27 26.96
N PRO A 165 -1.20 6.05 25.62
CA PRO A 165 -0.75 4.81 25.04
C PRO A 165 0.70 4.54 25.45
N SER A 166 0.91 3.43 26.16
CA SER A 166 2.19 3.11 26.80
C SER A 166 2.67 1.71 26.48
N THR A 167 1.82 0.85 25.91
CA THR A 167 2.24 -0.48 25.48
C THR A 167 3.03 -0.38 24.17
N PRO A 168 4.07 -1.21 23.97
CA PRO A 168 4.82 -1.23 22.70
C PRO A 168 3.92 -1.43 21.47
N SER A 169 2.88 -2.26 21.61
CA SER A 169 1.88 -2.51 20.55
C SER A 169 1.05 -1.26 20.22
N ASP A 170 0.61 -0.51 21.25
CA ASP A 170 -0.10 0.75 21.03
C ASP A 170 0.81 1.76 20.32
N LEU A 171 2.07 1.91 20.76
CA LEU A 171 3.04 2.82 20.15
C LEU A 171 3.34 2.48 18.70
N GLU A 172 3.50 1.18 18.39
CA GLU A 172 3.67 0.68 17.03
C GLU A 172 2.44 1.00 16.16
N GLY A 173 1.23 0.64 16.63
CA GLY A 173 0.00 0.88 15.89
C GLY A 173 -0.25 2.37 15.62
N ILE A 174 0.08 3.24 16.57
CA ILE A 174 0.01 4.70 16.41
C ILE A 174 0.96 5.18 15.32
N ALA A 175 2.21 4.75 15.37
CA ALA A 175 3.22 5.16 14.39
C ALA A 175 2.84 4.71 12.97
N ILE A 176 2.36 3.47 12.81
CA ILE A 176 1.88 2.95 11.52
C ILE A 176 0.72 3.80 11.00
N LEU A 177 -0.32 4.02 11.82
CA LEU A 177 -1.49 4.81 11.42
C LEU A 177 -1.11 6.25 11.04
N GLN A 178 -0.18 6.87 11.78
CA GLN A 178 0.31 8.21 11.47
C GLN A 178 1.05 8.26 10.13
N MET A 179 1.91 7.28 9.83
CA MET A 179 2.61 7.20 8.55
C MET A 179 1.66 7.07 7.36
N PHE A 180 0.64 6.21 7.49
CA PHE A 180 -0.39 6.09 6.46
C PHE A 180 -1.22 7.38 6.33
N PHE A 181 -1.52 8.06 7.44
CA PHE A 181 -2.24 9.33 7.39
C PHE A 181 -1.43 10.42 6.68
N THR A 182 -0.13 10.55 6.97
CA THR A 182 0.75 11.49 6.24
C THR A 182 0.84 11.13 4.75
N THR A 183 0.79 9.84 4.40
CA THR A 183 0.71 9.40 2.99
C THR A 183 -0.60 9.85 2.34
N LEU A 184 -1.74 9.74 3.04
CA LEU A 184 -3.03 10.22 2.56
C LEU A 184 -3.08 11.74 2.41
N GLU A 185 -2.43 12.49 3.31
CA GLU A 185 -2.33 13.95 3.21
C GLU A 185 -1.68 14.39 1.89
N ILE A 186 -0.65 13.68 1.42
CA ILE A 186 -0.07 13.90 0.09
C ILE A 186 -1.15 13.70 -0.97
N GLY A 187 -1.85 12.56 -0.92
CA GLY A 187 -2.94 12.23 -1.83
C GLY A 187 -4.13 13.19 -1.80
N PHE A 188 -4.31 14.01 -0.76
CA PHE A 188 -5.33 15.08 -0.71
C PHE A 188 -4.80 16.47 -1.07
N LYS A 189 -3.48 16.66 -1.08
CA LYS A 189 -2.82 17.93 -1.38
C LYS A 189 -2.60 18.12 -2.89
N ILE A 190 -2.43 17.03 -3.62
CA ILE A 190 -2.21 17.06 -5.06
C ILE A 190 -3.46 16.66 -5.84
N ASP A 191 -3.55 17.12 -7.08
CA ASP A 191 -4.41 16.52 -8.08
C ASP A 191 -3.73 15.22 -8.58
N LEU A 192 -4.36 14.07 -8.34
CA LEU A 192 -3.82 12.77 -8.72
C LEU A 192 -3.78 12.56 -10.25
N ALA A 193 -4.55 13.35 -11.00
CA ALA A 193 -4.49 13.36 -12.46
C ALA A 193 -3.37 14.26 -13.00
N ALA A 194 -2.76 15.09 -12.16
CA ALA A 194 -1.67 15.97 -12.55
C ALA A 194 -0.38 15.19 -12.85
N SER A 195 0.57 15.93 -13.42
CA SER A 195 1.92 15.42 -13.71
C SER A 195 2.61 14.87 -12.46
N GLN A 196 3.54 13.92 -12.65
CA GLN A 196 4.35 13.34 -11.57
C GLN A 196 5.24 14.37 -10.86
N VAL A 197 5.40 15.58 -11.42
CA VAL A 197 6.10 16.70 -10.77
C VAL A 197 5.24 17.41 -9.72
N ALA A 198 3.92 17.20 -9.72
CA ALA A 198 3.02 17.80 -8.72
C ALA A 198 3.37 17.36 -7.28
N TYR A 199 4.03 16.21 -7.14
CA TYR A 199 4.53 15.70 -5.86
C TYR A 199 5.64 16.54 -5.22
N ASP A 200 6.33 17.41 -5.97
CA ASP A 200 7.44 18.23 -5.46
C ASP A 200 7.00 19.15 -4.32
N VAL A 201 5.75 19.65 -4.36
CA VAL A 201 5.19 20.51 -3.30
C VAL A 201 4.94 19.76 -1.98
N CYS A 202 5.16 18.44 -1.98
CA CYS A 202 4.99 17.55 -0.84
C CYS A 202 6.33 17.02 -0.29
N GLU A 203 7.47 17.60 -0.68
CA GLU A 203 8.79 17.17 -0.18
C GLU A 203 8.84 17.09 1.36
N ASP A 204 8.35 18.11 2.06
CA ASP A 204 8.29 18.13 3.54
C ASP A 204 7.48 16.95 4.11
N LEU A 205 6.41 16.53 3.42
CA LEU A 205 5.59 15.39 3.85
C LEU A 205 6.32 14.07 3.63
N PHE A 206 7.07 13.92 2.52
CA PHE A 206 7.91 12.74 2.30
C PHE A 206 9.05 12.66 3.33
N GLU A 207 9.67 13.79 3.66
CA GLU A 207 10.67 13.84 4.72
C GLU A 207 10.06 13.46 6.08
N ASN A 208 8.85 13.93 6.39
CA ASN A 208 8.13 13.55 7.60
C ASN A 208 7.83 12.05 7.66
N ILE A 209 7.40 11.42 6.55
CA ILE A 209 7.19 9.97 6.46
C ILE A 209 8.49 9.22 6.80
N ILE A 210 9.64 9.69 6.29
CA ILE A 210 10.94 9.06 6.57
C ILE A 210 11.31 9.23 8.05
N HIS A 211 11.08 10.41 8.65
CA HIS A 211 11.29 10.61 10.09
C HIS A 211 10.43 9.69 10.94
N GLN A 212 9.13 9.58 10.63
CA GLN A 212 8.22 8.65 11.31
C GLN A 212 8.67 7.19 11.15
N ALA A 213 9.16 6.81 9.96
CA ALA A 213 9.70 5.47 9.73
C ALA A 213 10.94 5.19 10.58
N GLU A 214 11.84 6.16 10.72
CA GLU A 214 13.03 6.04 11.58
C GLU A 214 12.66 5.90 13.06
N ASP A 215 11.64 6.60 13.53
CA ASP A 215 11.14 6.48 14.90
C ASP A 215 10.46 5.13 15.12
N LEU A 216 9.63 4.68 14.18
CA LEU A 216 9.05 3.33 14.21
C LEU A 216 10.14 2.25 14.20
N TYR A 217 11.19 2.41 13.41
CA TYR A 217 12.33 1.50 13.41
C TYR A 217 12.98 1.37 14.79
N LYS A 218 13.12 2.48 15.55
CA LYS A 218 13.67 2.44 16.91
C LYS A 218 12.77 1.62 17.85
N ILE A 219 11.45 1.79 17.74
CA ILE A 219 10.46 1.03 18.52
C ILE A 219 10.59 -0.47 18.21
N LEU A 220 10.63 -0.83 16.92
CA LEU A 220 10.73 -2.22 16.48
C LEU A 220 12.07 -2.85 16.86
N ALA A 221 13.18 -2.15 16.64
CA ALA A 221 14.52 -2.66 16.91
C ALA A 221 14.78 -2.92 18.40
N ALA A 222 14.13 -2.15 19.29
CA ALA A 222 14.20 -2.40 20.73
C ALA A 222 13.57 -3.75 21.14
N GLY A 223 12.63 -4.27 20.35
CA GLY A 223 11.94 -5.54 20.59
C GLY A 223 12.58 -6.77 19.94
N VAL A 224 13.61 -6.61 19.10
CA VAL A 224 14.24 -7.74 18.41
C VAL A 224 15.24 -8.44 19.33
N ASP A 225 15.09 -9.75 19.49
CA ASP A 225 16.11 -10.57 20.16
C ASP A 225 17.39 -10.60 19.30
N GLN A 226 18.44 -9.94 19.78
CA GLN A 226 19.73 -9.88 19.10
C GLN A 226 20.36 -11.26 18.89
N LYS A 227 19.96 -12.28 19.66
CA LYS A 227 20.46 -13.65 19.51
C LYS A 227 19.79 -14.41 18.37
N ASN A 228 18.60 -14.00 17.95
CA ASN A 228 17.86 -14.66 16.88
C ASN A 228 17.03 -13.61 16.10
N PRO A 229 17.65 -12.86 15.15
CA PRO A 229 17.04 -11.72 14.48
C PRO A 229 16.02 -12.13 13.40
N ALA A 230 15.24 -13.19 13.64
CA ALA A 230 14.21 -13.64 12.73
C ALA A 230 13.17 -12.51 12.55
N SER A 231 12.82 -12.22 11.29
CA SER A 231 11.80 -11.23 10.97
C SER A 231 10.48 -11.65 11.62
N SER A 232 9.89 -10.76 12.43
CA SER A 232 8.52 -10.95 12.90
C SER A 232 7.56 -10.78 11.71
N PHE A 233 6.61 -11.69 11.55
CA PHE A 233 5.53 -11.59 10.57
C PHE A 233 4.27 -11.05 11.24
N SER A 234 3.58 -10.13 10.56
CA SER A 234 2.32 -9.57 11.04
C SER A 234 1.32 -9.34 9.92
N PHE A 235 0.04 -9.41 10.27
CA PHE A 235 -1.09 -9.05 9.40
C PHE A 235 -1.50 -7.58 9.53
N THR A 236 -0.58 -6.72 10.00
CA THR A 236 -0.80 -5.28 10.06
C THR A 236 -0.82 -4.65 8.67
N LEU A 237 -1.26 -3.40 8.61
CA LEU A 237 -1.15 -2.53 7.44
C LEU A 237 0.25 -2.66 6.81
N PRO A 238 0.33 -2.94 5.50
CA PRO A 238 1.59 -3.25 4.83
C PRO A 238 2.45 -1.99 4.70
N ILE A 239 3.35 -1.76 5.66
CA ILE A 239 4.19 -0.53 5.68
C ILE A 239 5.07 -0.41 4.43
N SER A 240 5.33 -1.52 3.75
CA SER A 240 5.93 -1.59 2.42
C SER A 240 5.27 -0.66 1.41
N ASP A 241 3.96 -0.43 1.54
CA ASP A 241 3.19 0.39 0.60
C ASP A 241 3.56 1.85 0.74
N VAL A 242 3.73 2.32 1.98
CA VAL A 242 4.23 3.67 2.28
C VAL A 242 5.65 3.84 1.76
N PHE A 243 6.51 2.84 1.93
CA PHE A 243 7.91 2.90 1.46
C PHE A 243 8.00 2.96 -0.06
N ILE A 244 7.27 2.09 -0.77
CA ILE A 244 7.27 2.08 -2.24
C ILE A 244 6.63 3.36 -2.76
N TYR A 245 5.53 3.82 -2.16
CA TYR A 245 4.88 5.07 -2.54
C TYR A 245 5.83 6.26 -2.38
N THR A 246 6.54 6.35 -1.26
CA THR A 246 7.52 7.41 -0.99
C THR A 246 8.69 7.34 -1.96
N ALA A 247 9.25 6.14 -2.21
CA ALA A 247 10.36 5.96 -3.14
C ALA A 247 9.98 6.28 -4.59
N ASN A 248 8.74 5.99 -4.99
CA ASN A 248 8.25 6.24 -6.33
C ASN A 248 7.95 7.74 -6.55
N ASN A 249 7.23 8.36 -5.61
CA ASN A 249 6.69 9.71 -5.82
C ASN A 249 7.61 10.85 -5.33
N CYS A 250 8.53 10.59 -4.40
CA CYS A 250 9.53 11.59 -3.98
C CYS A 250 10.61 11.75 -5.05
N ARG A 251 10.87 12.98 -5.54
CA ARG A 251 11.92 13.24 -6.53
C ARG A 251 13.31 13.47 -5.91
N ASN A 252 13.37 13.86 -4.63
CA ASN A 252 14.61 14.12 -3.92
C ASN A 252 15.45 12.82 -3.76
N SER A 253 16.60 12.75 -4.44
CA SER A 253 17.46 11.56 -4.46
C SER A 253 18.11 11.27 -3.10
N VAL A 254 18.29 12.28 -2.25
CA VAL A 254 18.84 12.13 -0.90
C VAL A 254 17.81 11.44 0.00
N LEU A 255 16.56 11.91 -0.02
CA LEU A 255 15.47 11.32 0.76
C LEU A 255 15.19 9.87 0.33
N ARG A 256 15.15 9.60 -0.99
CA ARG A 256 14.99 8.23 -1.50
C ARG A 256 16.09 7.28 -1.04
N ARG A 257 17.37 7.71 -1.08
CA ARG A 257 18.50 6.90 -0.59
C ARG A 257 18.45 6.68 0.92
N ARG A 258 18.07 7.71 1.68
CA ARG A 258 17.86 7.62 3.13
C ARG A 258 16.79 6.58 3.46
N LEU A 259 15.63 6.65 2.81
CA LEU A 259 14.57 5.65 2.93
C LEU A 259 15.07 4.24 2.61
N MET A 260 15.69 4.02 1.44
CA MET A 260 16.20 2.69 1.07
C MET A 260 17.22 2.15 2.07
N SER A 261 18.06 3.01 2.66
CA SER A 261 19.03 2.62 3.68
C SER A 261 18.35 2.11 4.97
N LEU A 262 17.19 2.70 5.31
CA LEU A 262 16.37 2.29 6.43
C LEU A 262 15.64 0.97 6.14
N VAL A 263 14.96 0.87 4.98
CA VAL A 263 14.18 -0.32 4.62
C VAL A 263 15.06 -1.58 4.53
N ARG A 264 16.32 -1.47 4.10
CA ARG A 264 17.28 -2.60 4.10
C ARG A 264 17.49 -3.23 5.49
N LYS A 265 17.30 -2.46 6.56
CA LYS A 265 17.47 -2.91 7.94
C LYS A 265 16.14 -3.23 8.61
N TRP A 266 15.02 -3.08 7.90
CA TRP A 266 13.70 -3.17 8.50
C TRP A 266 13.44 -4.58 9.04
N PRO A 267 13.10 -4.72 10.34
CA PRO A 267 13.10 -6.02 11.03
C PRO A 267 11.81 -6.82 10.83
N ARG A 268 10.82 -6.26 10.12
CA ARG A 268 9.47 -6.83 10.01
C ARG A 268 9.12 -7.17 8.57
N SER A 269 8.30 -8.21 8.41
CA SER A 269 7.68 -8.56 7.13
C SER A 269 6.16 -8.52 7.29
N ASP A 270 5.51 -7.62 6.55
CA ASP A 270 4.07 -7.41 6.59
C ASP A 270 3.47 -7.93 5.27
N GLY A 271 3.14 -9.22 5.22
CA GLY A 271 2.52 -9.85 4.06
C GLY A 271 3.46 -10.21 2.91
N LEU A 272 3.07 -9.90 1.67
CA LEU A 272 3.76 -10.29 0.43
C LEU A 272 5.09 -9.56 0.23
N TRP A 273 5.15 -8.32 0.74
CA TRP A 273 6.21 -7.37 0.46
C TRP A 273 7.17 -7.29 1.65
N ASN A 274 8.04 -8.30 1.79
CA ASN A 274 9.09 -8.23 2.81
C ASN A 274 10.10 -7.11 2.49
N SER A 275 10.85 -6.69 3.50
CA SER A 275 11.79 -5.56 3.40
C SER A 275 12.82 -5.70 2.28
N LYS A 276 13.31 -6.91 2.01
CA LYS A 276 14.29 -7.16 0.93
C LYS A 276 13.66 -6.94 -0.44
N LEU A 277 12.47 -7.50 -0.67
CA LEU A 277 11.70 -7.27 -1.90
C LEU A 277 11.34 -5.79 -2.05
N THR A 278 10.85 -5.15 -1.00
CA THR A 278 10.51 -3.71 -1.00
C THR A 278 11.69 -2.86 -1.44
N VAL A 279 12.89 -3.09 -0.89
CA VAL A 279 14.10 -2.37 -1.32
C VAL A 279 14.39 -2.61 -2.80
N LYS A 280 14.28 -3.85 -3.29
CA LYS A 280 14.52 -4.17 -4.70
C LYS A 280 13.55 -3.46 -5.64
N LEU A 281 12.29 -3.33 -5.23
CA LEU A 281 11.30 -2.56 -5.99
C LEU A 281 11.65 -1.07 -6.00
N CYS A 282 12.02 -0.49 -4.86
CA CYS A 282 12.47 0.90 -4.78
C CYS A 282 13.74 1.14 -5.64
N GLU A 283 14.70 0.21 -5.59
CA GLU A 283 15.91 0.24 -6.43
C GLU A 283 15.54 0.18 -7.91
N ALA A 284 14.61 -0.69 -8.32
CA ALA A 284 14.18 -0.80 -9.72
C ALA A 284 13.58 0.52 -10.24
N VAL A 285 12.75 1.18 -9.44
CA VAL A 285 12.19 2.51 -9.76
C VAL A 285 13.31 3.55 -9.91
N VAL A 286 14.18 3.67 -8.90
CA VAL A 286 15.27 4.66 -8.91
C VAL A 286 16.23 4.40 -10.07
N LEU A 287 16.54 3.14 -10.37
CA LEU A 287 17.36 2.76 -11.52
C LEU A 287 16.70 3.16 -12.84
N ALA A 288 15.40 2.88 -13.01
CA ALA A 288 14.64 3.26 -14.20
C ALA A 288 14.60 4.77 -14.44
N GLU A 289 14.54 5.55 -13.37
CA GLU A 289 14.53 7.02 -13.46
C GLU A 289 15.93 7.64 -13.61
N GLU A 290 16.91 7.19 -12.83
CA GLU A 290 18.21 7.86 -12.69
C GLU A 290 19.30 7.27 -13.60
N TYR A 291 19.28 5.95 -13.83
CA TYR A 291 20.39 5.23 -14.49
C TYR A 291 20.13 4.91 -15.95
N TRP A 292 18.89 4.70 -16.39
CA TRP A 292 18.56 4.44 -17.80
C TRP A 292 18.94 5.60 -18.73
N MET A 293 19.15 6.79 -18.17
CA MET A 293 19.66 7.97 -18.86
C MET A 293 21.13 7.87 -19.26
N SER A 294 21.93 7.03 -18.58
CA SER A 294 23.34 6.84 -18.92
C SER A 294 23.54 5.89 -20.11
N ALA A 295 22.63 4.93 -20.32
CA ALA A 295 22.70 3.92 -21.38
C ALA A 295 21.91 4.30 -22.65
N SER A 296 20.89 5.18 -22.54
CA SER A 296 20.03 5.56 -23.67
C SER A 296 20.42 6.89 -24.31
N ARG A 297 21.61 6.96 -24.92
CA ARG A 297 21.83 7.92 -26.04
C ARG A 297 21.06 7.52 -27.32
N ASN A 298 20.43 6.34 -27.33
CA ASN A 298 19.86 5.71 -28.53
C ASN A 298 18.34 5.43 -28.48
N LYS A 299 17.58 5.89 -27.49
CA LYS A 299 16.12 5.99 -27.71
C LYS A 299 15.89 7.24 -28.57
N PRO A 300 15.33 7.12 -29.79
CA PRO A 300 15.01 8.30 -30.59
C PRO A 300 14.15 9.22 -29.74
N ALA A 301 14.52 10.49 -29.68
CA ALA A 301 13.77 11.51 -28.96
C ALA A 301 12.28 11.31 -29.28
N LEU A 302 11.52 10.88 -28.28
CA LEU A 302 10.07 10.80 -28.37
C LEU A 302 9.62 12.25 -28.58
N SER A 303 9.33 12.57 -29.85
CA SER A 303 8.74 13.80 -30.38
C SER A 303 8.88 15.08 -29.52
N ALA A 304 9.63 16.07 -30.03
CA ALA A 304 9.62 17.49 -29.63
C ALA A 304 9.92 17.87 -28.15
N ASP A 305 9.82 16.97 -27.18
CA ASP A 305 10.15 17.23 -25.78
C ASP A 305 11.63 16.96 -25.53
N VAL A 306 12.44 18.02 -25.50
CA VAL A 306 13.86 17.94 -25.13
C VAL A 306 13.97 17.38 -23.72
N CYS A 307 14.64 16.24 -23.55
CA CYS A 307 14.99 15.72 -22.22
C CYS A 307 16.01 16.67 -21.56
N TYR A 308 15.70 17.17 -20.36
CA TYR A 308 16.57 18.04 -19.56
C TYR A 308 16.95 17.41 -18.20
N CYS A 309 16.90 16.08 -18.12
CA CYS A 309 17.28 15.38 -16.91
C CYS A 309 18.77 15.51 -16.61
N ILE A 310 19.11 15.54 -15.32
CA ILE A 310 20.47 15.57 -14.81
C ILE A 310 20.67 14.33 -13.94
N PRO A 311 21.59 13.41 -14.30
CA PRO A 311 21.84 12.20 -13.52
C PRO A 311 22.03 12.48 -12.02
N ASN A 312 21.43 11.64 -11.18
CA ASN A 312 21.44 11.72 -9.70
C ASN A 312 20.89 13.03 -9.09
N THR A 313 20.39 13.96 -9.92
CA THR A 313 20.03 15.32 -9.49
C THR A 313 18.59 15.66 -9.85
N PHE A 314 18.18 15.39 -11.10
CA PHE A 314 16.87 15.81 -11.61
C PHE A 314 16.37 14.84 -12.68
N VAL A 315 15.12 14.39 -12.55
CA VAL A 315 14.44 13.52 -13.52
C VAL A 315 13.18 14.24 -14.01
N CYS A 316 13.07 14.57 -15.30
CA CYS A 316 11.91 15.27 -15.85
C CYS A 316 10.65 14.39 -15.83
N ASP A 317 9.47 15.01 -15.94
CA ASP A 317 8.17 14.33 -15.90
C ASP A 317 8.10 13.09 -16.81
N ASN A 318 8.54 13.21 -18.07
CA ASN A 318 8.49 12.12 -19.05
C ASN A 318 9.26 10.85 -18.61
N HIS A 319 10.28 10.98 -17.76
CA HIS A 319 11.10 9.85 -17.28
C HIS A 319 10.69 9.37 -15.89
N ARG A 320 9.69 9.99 -15.26
CA ARG A 320 9.17 9.54 -13.96
C ARG A 320 8.40 8.25 -14.13
N VAL A 321 8.67 7.27 -13.27
CA VAL A 321 7.91 6.02 -13.22
C VAL A 321 6.52 6.33 -12.68
N ARG A 322 5.51 5.89 -13.41
CA ARG A 322 4.11 6.08 -13.04
C ARG A 322 3.45 4.77 -12.66
N ASP A 323 3.59 3.75 -13.51
CA ASP A 323 3.03 2.43 -13.26
C ASP A 323 4.13 1.43 -12.88
N LEU A 324 3.82 0.59 -11.88
CA LEU A 324 4.68 -0.47 -11.36
C LEU A 324 3.84 -1.75 -11.19
N ASP A 325 3.93 -2.69 -12.12
CA ASP A 325 3.29 -4.00 -12.02
C ASP A 325 4.33 -5.08 -11.65
N THR A 326 3.97 -6.02 -10.78
CA THR A 326 4.88 -7.08 -10.30
C THR A 326 4.30 -8.46 -10.58
N TYR A 327 5.12 -9.38 -11.09
CA TYR A 327 4.73 -10.74 -11.41
C TYR A 327 5.68 -11.72 -10.71
N PHE A 328 5.19 -12.44 -9.70
CA PHE A 328 5.97 -13.49 -9.03
C PHE A 328 6.18 -14.68 -9.96
N THR A 329 7.44 -14.94 -10.33
CA THR A 329 7.80 -15.96 -11.34
C THR A 329 8.26 -17.26 -10.70
N SER A 330 9.10 -17.16 -9.67
CA SER A 330 9.66 -18.29 -8.92
C SER A 330 9.89 -17.89 -7.46
N GLU A 331 10.45 -18.80 -6.66
CA GLU A 331 10.78 -18.50 -5.26
C GLU A 331 11.77 -17.34 -5.18
N ARG A 332 11.40 -16.29 -4.44
CA ARG A 332 12.21 -15.08 -4.26
C ARG A 332 12.64 -14.40 -5.56
N GLU A 333 11.80 -14.49 -6.58
CA GLU A 333 11.98 -13.83 -7.87
C GLU A 333 10.67 -13.18 -8.33
N ALA A 334 10.79 -11.99 -8.90
CA ALA A 334 9.68 -11.32 -9.54
C ALA A 334 10.14 -10.59 -10.82
N ARG A 335 9.28 -10.59 -11.83
CA ARG A 335 9.35 -9.70 -12.98
C ARG A 335 8.59 -8.42 -12.64
N VAL A 336 9.21 -7.27 -12.83
CA VAL A 336 8.65 -5.96 -12.54
C VAL A 336 8.54 -5.18 -13.85
N LEU A 337 7.33 -4.76 -14.20
CA LEU A 337 7.04 -3.94 -15.36
C LEU A 337 6.89 -2.48 -14.90
N LEU A 338 7.74 -1.62 -15.42
CA LEU A 338 7.79 -0.19 -15.14
C LEU A 338 7.33 0.57 -16.37
N ARG A 339 6.37 1.49 -16.22
CA ARG A 339 6.01 2.44 -17.28
C ARG A 339 6.23 3.87 -16.80
N THR A 340 6.99 4.62 -17.58
CA THR A 340 7.16 6.05 -17.34
C THR A 340 5.98 6.85 -17.88
N VAL A 341 5.85 8.11 -17.47
CA VAL A 341 4.88 9.04 -18.07
C VAL A 341 5.06 9.12 -19.59
N GLY A 342 6.30 9.15 -20.06
CA GLY A 342 6.64 9.16 -21.49
C GLY A 342 6.21 7.87 -22.20
N ASP A 343 6.39 6.71 -21.56
CA ASP A 343 5.91 5.43 -22.12
C ASP A 343 4.39 5.44 -22.27
N LEU A 344 3.66 5.89 -21.25
CA LEU A 344 2.19 5.94 -21.29
C LEU A 344 1.65 6.93 -22.32
N ARG A 345 2.26 8.13 -22.42
CA ARG A 345 1.88 9.14 -23.44
C ARG A 345 2.06 8.62 -24.86
N ASN A 346 3.09 7.81 -25.10
CA ASN A 346 3.43 7.28 -26.42
C ASN A 346 2.94 5.84 -26.64
N ASN A 347 2.14 5.29 -25.72
CA ASN A 347 1.64 3.92 -25.74
C ASN A 347 2.76 2.86 -25.93
N LEU A 348 3.89 3.07 -25.26
CA LEU A 348 5.03 2.15 -25.26
C LEU A 348 4.84 1.06 -24.20
N PRO A 349 5.41 -0.14 -24.41
CA PRO A 349 5.21 -1.27 -23.51
C PRO A 349 5.74 -1.06 -22.09
N GLY A 350 6.69 -0.14 -21.90
CA GLY A 350 7.45 0.02 -20.66
C GLY A 350 8.73 -0.81 -20.65
N THR A 351 9.30 -0.97 -19.46
CA THR A 351 10.56 -1.69 -19.22
C THR A 351 10.33 -2.81 -18.22
N GLU A 352 10.79 -4.02 -18.55
CA GLU A 352 10.76 -5.16 -17.64
C GLU A 352 12.11 -5.35 -16.95
N ILE A 353 12.09 -5.55 -15.64
CA ILE A 353 13.26 -5.83 -14.81
C ILE A 353 12.97 -7.06 -13.96
N THR A 354 13.91 -8.00 -13.90
CA THR A 354 13.84 -9.12 -12.95
C THR A 354 14.50 -8.72 -11.65
N VAL A 355 13.81 -8.93 -10.53
CA VAL A 355 14.31 -8.71 -9.17
C VAL A 355 14.37 -10.02 -8.38
N THR A 356 15.44 -10.19 -7.62
CA THR A 356 15.66 -11.34 -6.72
C THR A 356 16.04 -10.84 -5.31
N TRP A 357 15.68 -11.57 -4.25
CA TRP A 357 15.86 -11.10 -2.86
C TRP A 357 16.14 -12.18 -1.80
#